data_AF-A0AAU7CTE1-F1
#
_entry.id   AF-A0AAU7CTE1-F1
#
_cell.length_a   1.000
_cell.length_b   1.000
_cell.length_c   1.000
_cell.angle_alpha   90.00
_cell.angle_beta   90.00
_cell.angle_gamma   90.00
#
_symmetry.space_group_name_H-M   'P 1'
#
loop_
_entity.id
_entity.type
_entity.pdbx_description
1 polymer ?
#
loop_
_entity_poly.entity_id
_entity_poly.type
_entity_poly.pdbx_seq_one_letter_code
_entity_poly.pdbx_strand_id
1 'polypeptide(L)' 'MMDLLQTHFDIAFAAPDGIKKLRELNLTLAMHGKLVPQDPSDTPASQLLR' A
#
# COMPACT_ATOMS: atom_id res chain seq x y z
N MET A 1 15.64 -4.75 -2.57
CA MET A 1 14.24 -4.93 -2.08
C MET A 1 13.23 -4.92 -3.23
N MET A 2 13.35 -4.02 -4.22
CA MET A 2 12.52 -4.05 -5.43
C MET A 2 12.70 -5.33 -6.26
N ASP A 3 13.89 -5.93 -6.27
CA ASP A 3 14.18 -7.15 -7.06
C ASP A 3 13.38 -8.38 -6.63
N LEU A 4 13.13 -8.55 -5.33
CA LEU A 4 12.38 -9.70 -4.80
C LEU A 4 10.90 -9.62 -5.19
N LEU A 5 10.33 -8.40 -5.12
CA LEU A 5 8.94 -8.18 -5.47
C LEU A 5 8.72 -8.34 -6.99
N GLN A 6 9.66 -7.87 -7.81
CA GLN A 6 9.63 -8.09 -9.25
C GLN A 6 9.75 -9.59 -9.60
N THR A 7 10.65 -10.32 -8.93
CA THR A 7 10.89 -11.75 -9.19
C THR A 7 9.67 -12.63 -8.88
N HIS A 8 8.88 -12.26 -7.87
CA HIS A 8 7.73 -13.05 -7.43
C HIS A 8 6.37 -12.43 -7.77
N PHE A 9 6.36 -11.39 -8.60
CA PHE A 9 5.14 -10.66 -8.98
C PHE A 9 4.16 -11.60 -9.69
N ASP A 10 4.62 -12.43 -10.62
CA ASP A 10 3.75 -13.36 -11.35
C ASP A 10 3.04 -14.37 -10.43
N ILE A 11 3.73 -14.84 -9.38
CA ILE A 11 3.18 -15.80 -8.41
C ILE A 11 2.09 -15.14 -7.56
N ALA A 12 2.33 -13.91 -7.10
CA ALA A 12 1.37 -13.16 -6.29
C ALA A 12 0.07 -12.86 -7.06
N PHE A 13 0.16 -12.69 -8.38
CA PHE A 13 -0.97 -12.37 -9.26
C PHE A 13 -1.69 -13.62 -9.78
N ALA A 14 -0.98 -14.76 -9.89
CA ALA A 14 -1.56 -16.06 -10.25
C ALA A 14 -2.31 -16.74 -9.09
N ALA A 15 -2.07 -16.32 -7.85
CA ALA A 15 -2.78 -16.84 -6.68
C ALA A 15 -4.29 -16.51 -6.74
N PRO A 16 -5.19 -17.43 -6.33
CA PRO A 16 -6.60 -17.12 -6.17
C PRO A 16 -6.80 -15.87 -5.29
N ASP A 17 -7.61 -14.93 -5.78
CA ASP A 17 -7.86 -13.62 -5.16
C ASP A 17 -6.63 -12.71 -4.97
N GLY A 18 -5.48 -13.01 -5.59
CA GLY A 18 -4.23 -12.24 -5.42
C GLY A 18 -4.41 -10.75 -5.73
N ILE A 19 -5.07 -10.43 -6.85
CA ILE A 19 -5.42 -9.05 -7.22
C ILE A 19 -6.29 -8.36 -6.17
N LYS A 20 -7.30 -9.08 -5.66
CA LYS A 20 -8.24 -8.53 -4.68
C LYS A 20 -7.50 -8.19 -3.37
N LYS A 21 -6.68 -9.12 -2.87
CA LYS A 21 -5.86 -8.93 -1.67
C LYS A 21 -4.83 -7.81 -1.83
N LEU A 22 -4.21 -7.69 -3.00
CA LEU A 22 -3.28 -6.59 -3.29
C LEU A 22 -3.99 -5.23 -3.27
N ARG A 23 -5.22 -5.15 -3.80
CA ARG A 23 -6.04 -3.93 -3.74
C ARG A 23 -6.42 -3.58 -2.30
N GLU A 24 -6.86 -4.57 -1.51
CA GLU A 24 -7.16 -4.40 -0.09
C GLU A 24 -5.95 -3.89 0.68
N LEU A 25 -4.77 -4.48 0.45
CA LEU A 25 -3.52 -4.04 1.07
C LEU A 25 -3.16 -2.60 0.68
N ASN A 26 -3.23 -2.25 -0.61
CA ASN A 26 -2.98 -0.87 -1.06
C ASN A 26 -3.93 0.12 -0.41
N LEU A 27 -5.23 -0.20 -0.31
CA LEU A 27 -6.22 0.65 0.35
C LEU A 27 -5.91 0.81 1.85
N THR A 28 -5.58 -0.27 2.55
CA THR A 28 -5.18 -0.21 3.96
C THR A 28 -3.94 0.66 4.18
N LEU A 29 -2.94 0.56 3.29
CA LEU A 29 -1.75 1.38 3.37
C LEU A 29 -2.05 2.85 3.03
N ALA A 30 -2.94 3.11 2.06
CA ALA A 30 -3.38 4.46 1.69
C ALA A 30 -4.08 5.15 2.85
N MET A 31 -5.05 4.47 3.48
CA MET A 31 -5.79 4.99 4.64
C MET A 31 -4.87 5.32 5.83
N HIS A 32 -3.76 4.58 5.97
CA HIS A 32 -2.75 4.86 7.00
C HIS A 32 -1.66 5.85 6.58
N GLY A 33 -1.68 6.39 5.36
CA GLY A 33 -0.63 7.30 4.86
C GLY A 33 0.74 6.62 4.69
N LYS A 34 0.78 5.34 4.32
CA LYS A 34 2.03 4.54 4.21
C LYS A 34 2.49 4.28 2.79
N LEU A 35 1.75 4.74 1.79
CA LEU A 35 2.11 4.52 0.37
C LEU A 35 3.30 5.36 -0.08
N VAL A 36 3.54 6.49 0.58
CA VAL A 36 4.64 7.41 0.31
C VAL A 36 5.23 7.88 1.64
N PRO A 37 6.52 8.25 1.68
CA PRO A 37 7.08 8.95 2.84
C PRO A 37 6.20 10.15 3.20
N GLN A 38 5.86 10.27 4.48
CA GLN A 38 5.08 11.39 4.96
C GLN A 38 5.98 12.63 5.05
N ASP A 39 5.49 13.77 4.57
CA ASP A 39 6.15 15.05 4.78
C ASP A 39 5.84 15.54 6.21
N PRO A 40 6.85 15.79 7.07
CA PRO A 40 6.62 16.30 8.42
C PRO A 40 5.95 17.68 8.46
N SER A 41 5.97 18.43 7.35
CA SER A 41 5.30 19.72 7.21
C SER A 41 3.84 19.61 6.78
N ASP A 42 3.38 18.43 6.35
CA ASP A 42 1.97 18.21 6.02
C ASP A 42 1.09 18.20 7.28
N THR A 43 -0.15 18.65 7.10
CA THR A 43 -1.17 18.61 8.15
C THR A 43 -1.43 17.16 8.58
N PRO A 44 -1.33 16.82 9.89
CA PRO A 44 -1.62 15.47 10.35
C PRO A 44 -3.03 15.03 9.98
N ALA A 45 -3.18 13.80 9.47
CA ALA A 45 -4.49 13.27 9.09
C ALA A 45 -5.52 13.30 10.23
N SER A 46 -5.07 13.19 11.49
CA SER A 46 -5.92 13.31 12.68
C SER A 46 -6.60 14.68 12.82
N GLN A 47 -6.05 15.73 12.21
CA GLN A 47 -6.63 17.07 12.19
C GLN A 47 -7.68 17.25 11.07
N LEU A 48 -7.69 16.36 10.06
CA LEU A 48 -8.62 16.40 8.92
C LEU A 48 -9.94 15.66 9.18
N LEU A 49 -10.01 14.81 10.23
CA LEU A 49 -11.18 14.00 10.58
C LEU A 49 -12.15 14.69 11.57
N ARG A 50 -12.15 16.03 11.61
CA ARG A 50 -13.06 16.83 12.43
C ARG A 50 -14.39 17.09 11.72
#